data_AF-A0A1Y1Q4W5-F1
#
_entry.id   AF-A0A1Y1Q4W5-F1
#
_cell.length_a   1.000
_cell.length_b   1.000
_cell.length_c   1.000
_cell.angle_alpha   90.00
_cell.angle_beta   90.00
_cell.angle_gamma   90.00
#
_symmetry.space_group_name_H-M   'P 1'
#
loop_
_entity.id
_entity.type
_entity.pdbx_description
1 polymer ?
#
loop_
_entity_poly.entity_id
_entity_poly.type
_entity_poly.pdbx_seq_one_letter_code
_entity_poly.pdbx_strand_id
1 'polypeptide(L)'
;MKLTLADWVRELPRRVTPTYSWPYQYQLKHAGPEEIQVAGGGQEIWADGLRLTDGFLLECKFIDQPDRSPFVTDSQIPDFIRQRIVTQVADEWCRYAAVINDPQTPIIGLEVITNEPRAVPFFQDLLDRYRINGRVVILK
;
A
#
# COMPACT_ATOMS: atom_id res chain seq x y z
N MET A 1 -3.01 14.01 28.38
CA MET A 1 -3.74 14.20 27.10
C MET A 1 -3.43 12.97 26.24
N LYS A 2 -4.42 12.26 25.67
CA LYS A 2 -4.13 11.20 24.69
C LYS A 2 -3.75 11.90 23.37
N LEU A 3 -2.60 11.54 22.80
CA LEU A 3 -2.21 11.98 21.46
C LEU A 3 -3.26 11.51 20.45
N THR A 4 -3.70 12.39 19.57
CA THR A 4 -4.59 12.01 18.46
C THR A 4 -3.77 11.41 17.33
N LEU A 5 -4.42 10.67 16.41
CA LEU A 5 -3.76 10.21 15.18
C LEU A 5 -3.16 11.39 14.40
N ALA A 6 -3.87 12.53 14.34
CA ALA A 6 -3.39 13.73 13.68
C ALA A 6 -2.11 14.30 14.33
N ASP A 7 -2.00 14.25 15.67
CA ASP A 7 -0.79 14.68 16.36
C ASP A 7 0.37 13.72 16.12
N TRP A 8 0.12 12.41 16.12
CA TRP A 8 1.13 11.40 15.84
C TRP A 8 1.66 11.48 14.40
N VAL A 9 0.76 11.65 13.41
CA VAL A 9 1.13 11.76 11.98
C VAL A 9 1.90 13.05 11.65
N ARG A 10 1.76 14.10 12.47
CA ARG A 10 2.45 15.38 12.24
C ARG A 10 3.98 15.26 12.38
N GLU A 11 4.43 14.35 13.25
CA GLU A 11 5.84 14.17 13.57
C GLU A 11 6.55 13.17 12.64
N LEU A 12 5.81 12.51 11.74
CA LEU A 12 6.37 11.50 10.85
C LEU A 12 7.14 12.11 9.68
N PRO A 13 8.23 11.47 9.22
CA PRO A 13 8.92 11.87 8.00
C PRO A 13 8.00 11.83 6.77
N ARG A 14 8.18 12.81 5.88
CA ARG A 14 7.39 12.98 4.66
C ARG A 14 8.29 13.15 3.46
N ARG A 15 7.84 12.70 2.31
CA ARG A 15 8.47 13.02 1.02
C ARG A 15 7.40 13.29 -0.02
N VAL A 16 7.72 14.18 -0.95
CA VAL A 16 6.82 14.54 -2.05
C VAL A 16 6.65 13.32 -2.96
N THR A 17 5.41 12.98 -3.26
CA THR A 17 5.08 12.00 -4.29
C THR A 17 5.60 12.52 -5.63
N PRO A 18 6.45 11.76 -6.36
CA PRO A 18 6.91 12.18 -7.67
C PRO A 18 5.75 12.42 -8.65
N THR A 19 5.98 13.06 -9.80
CA THR A 19 4.89 13.41 -10.74
C THR A 19 5.11 12.87 -12.15
N TYR A 20 6.23 12.20 -12.40
CA TYR A 20 6.74 11.91 -13.74
C TYR A 20 6.20 10.62 -14.38
N SER A 21 5.31 9.88 -13.71
CA SER A 21 4.78 8.61 -14.25
C SER A 21 3.29 8.43 -13.93
N TRP A 22 2.61 7.60 -14.72
CA TRP A 22 1.19 7.26 -14.50
C TRP A 22 0.92 6.64 -13.12
N PRO A 23 1.74 5.70 -12.61
CA PRO A 23 1.61 5.23 -11.23
C PRO A 23 1.61 6.37 -10.20
N TYR A 24 2.51 7.33 -10.33
CA TYR A 24 2.54 8.45 -9.40
C TYR A 24 1.37 9.42 -9.59
N GLN A 25 0.91 9.66 -10.82
CA GLN A 25 -0.30 10.45 -11.03
C GLN A 25 -1.54 9.80 -10.42
N TYR A 26 -1.62 8.47 -10.50
CA TYR A 26 -2.66 7.68 -9.84
C TYR A 26 -2.56 7.79 -8.31
N GLN A 27 -1.35 7.69 -7.76
CA GLN A 27 -1.09 7.92 -6.33
C GLN A 27 -1.47 9.34 -5.89
N LEU A 28 -1.04 10.38 -6.62
CA LEU A 28 -1.40 11.78 -6.33
C LEU A 28 -2.91 11.98 -6.26
N LYS A 29 -3.65 11.32 -7.14
CA LYS A 29 -5.11 11.40 -7.22
C LYS A 29 -5.82 10.72 -6.05
N HIS A 30 -5.28 9.60 -5.54
CA HIS A 30 -5.99 8.73 -4.61
C HIS A 30 -5.41 8.66 -3.20
N ALA A 31 -4.12 8.93 -3.03
CA ALA A 31 -3.42 8.90 -1.75
C ALA A 31 -2.84 10.27 -1.34
N GLY A 32 -2.57 11.16 -2.31
CA GLY A 32 -2.22 12.56 -2.06
C GLY A 32 -0.79 12.91 -2.48
N PRO A 33 -0.32 14.14 -2.15
CA PRO A 33 0.94 14.70 -2.64
C PRO A 33 2.18 14.30 -1.83
N GLU A 34 2.00 13.60 -0.71
CA GLU A 34 3.07 13.23 0.20
C GLU A 34 2.93 11.77 0.62
N GLU A 35 4.05 11.07 0.61
CA GLU A 35 4.20 9.78 1.25
C GLU A 35 4.66 9.98 2.69
N ILE A 36 4.25 9.09 3.58
CA ILE A 36 4.51 9.19 5.01
C ILE A 36 5.28 7.94 5.45
N GLN A 37 6.41 8.13 6.12
CA GLN A 37 7.16 7.02 6.68
C GLN A 37 6.57 6.63 8.03
N VAL A 38 6.17 5.37 8.15
CA VAL A 38 5.68 4.80 9.39
C VAL A 38 6.63 3.70 9.88
N ALA A 39 6.94 3.72 11.16
CA ALA A 39 7.74 2.70 11.84
C ALA A 39 6.90 1.95 12.87
N GLY A 40 7.14 0.65 13.00
CA GLY A 40 6.45 -0.25 13.93
C GLY A 40 6.90 -1.69 13.73
N GLY A 41 6.91 -2.49 14.80
CA GLY A 41 7.28 -3.91 14.74
C GLY A 41 8.72 -4.15 14.31
N GLY A 42 9.60 -3.16 14.52
CA GLY A 42 10.99 -3.20 14.05
C GLY A 42 11.16 -3.00 12.53
N GLN A 43 10.13 -2.56 11.83
CA GLN A 43 10.12 -2.29 10.39
C GLN A 43 9.72 -0.85 10.10
N GLU A 44 10.00 -0.42 8.86
CA GLU A 44 9.58 0.87 8.34
C GLU A 44 8.97 0.72 6.93
N ILE A 45 7.97 1.54 6.64
CA ILE A 45 7.31 1.61 5.32
C ILE A 45 7.03 3.06 4.95
N TRP A 46 7.25 3.40 3.68
CA TRP A 46 6.72 4.62 3.09
C TRP A 46 5.34 4.29 2.54
N ALA A 47 4.30 4.74 3.21
CA ALA A 47 2.93 4.60 2.72
C ALA A 47 2.62 5.72 1.74
N ASP A 48 1.89 5.40 0.68
CA ASP A 48 1.49 6.37 -0.34
C ASP A 48 0.61 7.49 0.22
N GLY A 49 -0.09 7.20 1.31
CA GLY A 49 -0.87 8.16 2.08
C GLY A 49 -1.42 7.57 3.37
N LEU A 50 -2.15 8.39 4.12
CA LEU A 50 -2.82 7.99 5.35
C LEU A 50 -4.15 8.72 5.46
N ARG A 51 -5.24 7.98 5.65
CA ARG A 51 -6.57 8.55 5.86
C ARG A 51 -6.85 8.72 7.35
N LEU A 52 -6.81 9.98 7.81
CA LEU A 52 -6.95 10.33 9.23
C LEU A 52 -8.31 9.96 9.85
N THR A 53 -9.35 9.82 9.04
CA THR A 53 -10.71 9.54 9.53
C THR A 53 -10.88 8.13 10.09
N ASP A 54 -10.13 7.15 9.56
CA ASP A 54 -10.21 5.74 9.97
C ASP A 54 -8.85 5.11 10.28
N GLY A 55 -7.74 5.84 10.14
CA GLY A 55 -6.41 5.36 10.50
C GLY A 55 -5.84 4.32 9.52
N PHE A 56 -6.34 4.29 8.29
CA PHE A 56 -5.83 3.41 7.25
C PHE A 56 -4.66 4.05 6.52
N LEU A 57 -3.59 3.28 6.34
CA LEU A 57 -2.57 3.57 5.34
C LEU A 57 -3.14 3.29 3.95
N LEU A 58 -2.68 4.05 2.96
CA LEU A 58 -3.10 3.92 1.57
C LEU A 58 -1.91 3.42 0.74
N GLU A 59 -2.18 2.49 -0.16
CA GLU A 59 -1.21 1.91 -1.09
C GLU A 59 -1.82 1.84 -2.49
N CYS A 60 -1.27 2.58 -3.45
CA CYS A 60 -1.77 2.70 -4.80
C CYS A 60 -1.00 1.79 -5.76
N LYS A 61 -1.71 0.84 -6.38
CA LYS A 61 -1.16 -0.03 -7.43
C LYS A 61 -1.86 0.23 -8.76
N PHE A 62 -1.25 1.10 -9.57
CA PHE A 62 -1.67 1.36 -10.94
C PHE A 62 -1.20 0.25 -11.89
N ILE A 63 -2.10 -0.26 -12.71
CA ILE A 63 -1.86 -1.28 -13.72
C ILE A 63 -2.23 -0.71 -15.08
N ASP A 64 -1.21 -0.45 -15.90
CA ASP A 64 -1.34 0.06 -17.27
C ASP A 64 -1.71 -1.03 -18.28
N GLN A 65 -1.04 -2.19 -18.17
CA GLN A 65 -1.22 -3.34 -19.06
C GLN A 65 -1.59 -4.58 -18.24
N PRO A 66 -2.88 -4.76 -17.93
CA PRO A 66 -3.37 -5.90 -17.16
C PRO A 66 -2.92 -7.26 -17.71
N ASP A 67 -2.93 -7.43 -19.03
CA ASP A 67 -2.55 -8.70 -19.68
C ASP A 67 -1.04 -8.99 -19.59
N ARG A 68 -0.25 -8.07 -19.02
CA ARG A 68 1.17 -8.23 -18.72
C ARG A 68 1.51 -7.89 -17.27
N SER A 69 0.49 -7.79 -16.40
CA SER A 69 0.67 -7.42 -14.99
C SER A 69 1.06 -8.63 -14.14
N PRO A 70 2.05 -8.52 -13.24
CA PRO A 70 2.39 -9.59 -12.30
C PRO A 70 1.27 -9.87 -11.29
N PHE A 71 0.34 -8.94 -11.12
CA PHE A 71 -0.75 -9.00 -10.14
C PHE A 71 -2.03 -9.64 -10.70
N VAL A 72 -2.05 -9.94 -12.00
CA VAL A 72 -3.17 -10.60 -12.69
C VAL A 72 -2.76 -12.06 -12.94
N THR A 73 -3.51 -13.01 -12.39
CA THR A 73 -3.16 -14.45 -12.36
C THR A 73 -2.95 -15.05 -13.75
N ASP A 74 -3.77 -14.65 -14.71
CA ASP A 74 -3.84 -15.17 -16.08
C ASP A 74 -3.14 -14.26 -17.11
N SER A 75 -2.30 -13.33 -16.65
CA SER A 75 -1.52 -12.46 -17.54
C SER A 75 -0.35 -13.19 -18.21
N GLN A 76 0.12 -12.63 -19.33
CA GLN A 76 1.18 -13.17 -20.19
C GLN A 76 2.60 -12.75 -19.74
N ILE A 77 2.76 -12.24 -18.52
CA ILE A 77 4.08 -11.88 -18.02
C ILE A 77 4.95 -13.14 -17.83
N PRO A 78 6.23 -13.13 -18.21
CA PRO A 78 7.11 -14.28 -17.98
C PRO A 78 7.25 -14.62 -16.49
N ASP A 79 7.21 -15.92 -16.16
CA ASP A 79 7.19 -16.40 -14.77
C ASP A 79 8.35 -15.90 -13.91
N PHE A 80 9.57 -15.87 -14.46
CA PHE A 80 10.74 -15.38 -13.73
C PHE A 80 10.63 -13.89 -13.36
N ILE A 81 9.95 -13.09 -14.20
CA ILE A 81 9.67 -11.67 -13.92
C ILE A 81 8.56 -11.58 -12.87
N ARG A 82 7.48 -12.36 -13.02
CA ARG A 82 6.39 -12.43 -12.04
C ARG A 82 6.91 -12.76 -10.66
N GLN A 83 7.68 -13.85 -10.54
CA GLN A 83 8.22 -14.31 -9.26
C GLN A 83 9.06 -13.22 -8.58
N ARG A 84 9.94 -12.56 -9.33
CA ARG A 84 10.77 -11.48 -8.78
C ARG A 84 9.92 -10.33 -8.25
N ILE A 85 8.94 -9.85 -9.01
CA ILE A 85 8.10 -8.72 -8.61
C ILE A 85 7.19 -9.11 -7.44
N VAL A 86 6.57 -10.29 -7.50
CA VAL A 86 5.71 -10.78 -6.40
C VAL A 86 6.49 -10.94 -5.11
N THR A 87 7.76 -11.37 -5.15
CA THR A 87 8.61 -11.43 -3.95
C THR A 87 8.88 -10.04 -3.36
N GLN A 88 9.15 -9.03 -4.19
CA GLN A 88 9.35 -7.65 -3.72
C GLN A 88 8.08 -7.07 -3.08
N VAL A 89 6.93 -7.33 -3.68
CA VAL A 89 5.63 -6.91 -3.15
C VAL A 89 5.30 -7.67 -1.86
N ALA A 90 5.63 -8.96 -1.77
CA ALA A 90 5.45 -9.73 -0.54
C ALA A 90 6.31 -9.19 0.62
N ASP A 91 7.54 -8.74 0.34
CA ASP A 91 8.40 -8.07 1.33
C ASP A 91 7.80 -6.74 1.81
N GLU A 92 7.25 -5.94 0.90
CA GLU A 92 6.50 -4.72 1.22
C GLU A 92 5.30 -5.00 2.13
N TRP A 93 4.49 -6.03 1.83
CA TRP A 93 3.36 -6.42 2.68
C TRP A 93 3.82 -6.95 4.05
N CYS A 94 4.96 -7.63 4.13
CA CYS A 94 5.56 -8.03 5.40
C CYS A 94 5.85 -6.81 6.29
N ARG A 95 6.40 -5.73 5.71
CA ARG A 95 6.68 -4.48 6.43
C ARG A 95 5.40 -3.75 6.84
N TYR A 96 4.39 -3.69 5.96
CA TYR A 96 3.07 -3.18 6.33
C TYR A 96 2.45 -3.95 7.49
N ALA A 97 2.52 -5.28 7.47
CA ALA A 97 2.00 -6.12 8.55
C ALA A 97 2.72 -5.88 9.88
N ALA A 98 4.05 -5.72 9.87
CA ALA A 98 4.81 -5.42 11.07
C ALA A 98 4.40 -4.07 11.68
N VAL A 99 4.21 -3.04 10.85
CA VAL A 99 3.77 -1.71 11.27
C VAL A 99 2.34 -1.74 11.81
N ILE A 100 1.40 -2.28 11.04
CA ILE A 100 -0.04 -2.25 11.35
C ILE A 100 -0.38 -3.13 12.55
N ASN A 101 0.30 -4.27 12.71
CA ASN A 101 0.05 -5.18 13.82
C ASN A 101 0.86 -4.82 15.08
N ASP A 102 1.70 -3.79 15.04
CA ASP A 102 2.37 -3.28 16.23
C ASP A 102 1.38 -2.46 17.08
N PRO A 103 1.06 -2.89 18.32
CA PRO A 103 0.14 -2.18 19.20
C PRO A 103 0.63 -0.78 19.63
N GLN A 104 1.90 -0.43 19.37
CA GLN A 104 2.44 0.90 19.62
C GLN A 104 2.11 1.90 18.51
N THR A 105 1.66 1.45 17.35
CA THR A 105 1.20 2.35 16.29
C THR A 105 -0.31 2.58 16.42
N PRO A 106 -0.80 3.80 16.17
CA PRO A 106 -2.24 4.08 16.12
C PRO A 106 -2.88 3.71 14.78
N ILE A 107 -2.14 3.04 13.89
CA ILE A 107 -2.61 2.65 12.57
C ILE A 107 -3.58 1.47 12.70
N ILE A 108 -4.66 1.52 11.93
CA ILE A 108 -5.74 0.54 12.01
C ILE A 108 -5.66 -0.49 10.90
N GLY A 109 -5.15 -0.12 9.72
CA GLY A 109 -5.19 -1.02 8.56
C GLY A 109 -4.56 -0.49 7.29
N LEU A 110 -4.73 -1.25 6.20
CA LEU A 110 -4.25 -0.93 4.85
C LEU A 110 -5.41 -0.93 3.84
N GLU A 111 -5.54 0.14 3.06
CA GLU A 111 -6.41 0.22 1.90
C GLU A 111 -5.56 0.18 0.63
N VAL A 112 -5.66 -0.93 -0.11
CA VAL A 112 -4.99 -1.10 -1.39
C VAL A 112 -5.91 -0.56 -2.48
N ILE A 113 -5.45 0.46 -3.20
CA ILE A 113 -6.22 1.17 -4.22
C ILE A 113 -5.65 0.77 -5.59
N THR A 114 -6.47 0.15 -6.44
CA THR A 114 -6.04 -0.27 -7.79
C THR A 114 -7.07 0.08 -8.85
N ASN A 115 -6.65 0.23 -10.10
CA ASN A 115 -7.53 0.51 -11.23
C ASN A 115 -7.96 -0.76 -11.98
N GLU A 116 -7.41 -1.93 -11.64
CA GLU A 116 -7.65 -3.18 -12.36
C GLU A 116 -8.34 -4.22 -11.45
N PRO A 117 -9.63 -4.53 -11.69
CA PRO A 117 -10.39 -5.51 -10.91
C PRO A 117 -9.74 -6.90 -10.87
N ARG A 118 -9.07 -7.34 -11.94
CA ARG A 118 -8.40 -8.66 -11.99
C ARG A 118 -7.24 -8.79 -11.02
N ALA A 119 -6.71 -7.69 -10.50
CA ALA A 119 -5.64 -7.71 -9.50
C ALA A 119 -6.17 -7.78 -8.05
N VAL A 120 -7.47 -7.62 -7.83
CA VAL A 120 -8.08 -7.67 -6.49
C VAL A 120 -7.78 -9.00 -5.77
N PRO A 121 -7.93 -10.18 -6.39
CA PRO A 121 -7.65 -11.44 -5.70
C PRO A 121 -6.19 -11.55 -5.22
N PHE A 122 -5.25 -11.02 -6.00
CA PHE A 122 -3.83 -11.02 -5.62
C PHE A 122 -3.57 -10.17 -4.37
N PHE A 123 -4.08 -8.94 -4.34
CA PHE A 123 -3.87 -8.06 -3.18
C PHE A 123 -4.67 -8.52 -1.96
N GLN A 124 -5.87 -9.08 -2.15
CA GLN A 124 -6.65 -9.67 -1.05
C GLN A 124 -5.93 -10.87 -0.43
N ASP A 125 -5.36 -11.77 -1.25
CA ASP A 125 -4.55 -12.89 -0.74
C ASP A 125 -3.36 -12.41 0.10
N LEU A 126 -2.69 -11.32 -0.31
CA LEU A 126 -1.60 -10.75 0.49
C LEU A 126 -2.11 -10.16 1.82
N LEU A 127 -3.23 -9.42 1.83
CA LEU A 127 -3.83 -8.92 3.07
C LEU A 127 -4.15 -10.07 4.03
N ASP A 128 -4.76 -11.15 3.53
CA ASP A 128 -5.15 -12.32 4.32
C ASP A 128 -3.92 -13.08 4.82
N ARG A 129 -2.96 -13.36 3.94
CA ARG A 129 -1.72 -14.10 4.24
C ARG A 129 -0.90 -13.44 5.33
N TYR A 130 -0.79 -12.11 5.29
CA TYR A 130 -0.04 -11.32 6.27
C TYR A 130 -0.89 -10.85 7.45
N ARG A 131 -2.17 -11.25 7.51
CA ARG A 131 -3.13 -10.88 8.57
C ARG A 131 -3.21 -9.37 8.78
N ILE A 132 -3.23 -8.63 7.69
CA ILE A 132 -3.38 -7.18 7.71
C ILE A 132 -4.89 -6.89 7.76
N ASN A 133 -5.34 -6.10 8.73
CA ASN A 133 -6.68 -5.53 8.67
C ASN A 133 -6.74 -4.60 7.46
N GLY A 134 -7.33 -5.05 6.36
CA GLY A 134 -7.26 -4.32 5.11
C GLY A 134 -8.37 -4.62 4.14
N ARG A 135 -8.40 -3.82 3.08
CA ARG A 135 -9.34 -3.95 1.99
C ARG A 135 -8.71 -3.51 0.68
N VAL A 136 -9.23 -4.07 -0.42
CA VAL A 136 -8.89 -3.64 -1.77
C VAL A 136 -10.05 -2.82 -2.33
N VAL A 137 -9.76 -1.64 -2.88
CA VAL A 137 -10.74 -0.75 -3.51
C VAL A 137 -10.35 -0.50 -4.96
N ILE A 138 -11.34 -0.51 -5.84
CA ILE A 138 -11.14 -0.23 -7.26
C ILE A 138 -11.50 1.24 -7.55
N LEU A 139 -10.54 2.06 -7.95
CA LEU A 139 -10.74 3.46 -8.36
C LEU A 139 -10.14 3.70 -9.75
N LYS A 140 -10.72 4.64 -10.50
CA LYS A 140 -10.25 5.06 -11.83
C LYS A 140 -9.75 6.49 -11.79
#